data_AF-A0A6P0RNA5-F1
#
_entry.id   AF-A0A6P0RNA5-F1
#
_cell.length_a   1.000
_cell.length_b   1.000
_cell.length_c   1.000
_cell.angle_alpha   90.00
_cell.angle_beta   90.00
_cell.angle_gamma   90.00
#
_symmetry.space_group_name_H-M   'P 1'
#
loop_
_entity.id
_entity.type
_entity.pdbx_description
1 polymer ?
#
loop_
_entity_poly.entity_id
_entity_poly.type
_entity_poly.pdbx_seq_one_letter_code
_entity_poly.pdbx_strand_id
1 'polypeptide(L)' 'MFQMKYVRPKEAASILRVAVSSLRRWDEVGKIKAIKTPSGHRRYSIAEIEQAGGLPRA' A
#
# COMPACT_ATOMS: atom_id res chain seq x y z
N MET A 1 13.02 10.22 13.02
CA MET A 1 11.96 9.39 13.66
C MET A 1 10.94 9.02 12.58
N PHE A 2 11.10 7.88 11.89
CA PHE A 2 10.17 7.46 10.85
C PHE A 2 8.92 6.86 11.52
N GLN A 3 7.82 7.61 11.50
CA GLN A 3 6.52 7.14 11.96
C GLN A 3 6.06 5.96 11.07
N MET A 4 5.94 4.76 11.65
CA MET A 4 5.28 3.61 11.02
C MET A 4 3.77 3.86 10.97
N LYS A 5 3.36 4.75 10.05
CA LYS A 5 1.95 5.09 9.85
C LYS A 5 1.36 4.10 8.86
N TYR A 6 0.40 3.30 9.34
CA TYR A 6 -0.38 2.40 8.51
C TYR A 6 -1.62 3.11 7.97
N VAL A 7 -1.77 3.12 6.65
CA VAL A 7 -2.88 3.79 5.96
C VAL A 7 -3.83 2.79 5.33
N ARG A 8 -5.05 3.27 5.08
CA ARG A 8 -6.07 2.51 4.35
C ARG A 8 -5.69 2.41 2.87
N PRO A 9 -6.20 1.39 2.14
CA PRO A 9 -5.95 1.23 0.70
C PRO A 9 -6.28 2.48 -0.12
N LYS A 10 -7.35 3.20 0.24
CA LYS A 10 -7.75 4.43 -0.46
C LYS A 10 -6.76 5.57 -0.26
N GLU A 11 -6.21 5.73 0.94
CA GLU A 11 -5.20 6.76 1.23
C GLU A 11 -3.87 6.42 0.56
N ALA A 12 -3.45 5.16 0.64
CA ALA A 12 -2.29 4.64 -0.09
C ALA A 12 -2.38 4.94 -1.59
N ALA A 13 -3.54 4.68 -2.19
CA ALA A 13 -3.79 4.90 -3.61
C ALA A 13 -3.69 6.39 -3.96
N SER A 14 -4.21 7.26 -3.10
CA SER A 14 -4.12 8.71 -3.27
C SER A 14 -2.68 9.23 -3.18
N ILE A 15 -1.89 8.72 -2.24
CA ILE A 15 -0.47 9.10 -2.06
C ILE A 15 0.33 8.72 -3.32
N LEU A 16 0.09 7.51 -3.83
CA LEU A 16 0.77 6.98 -5.00
C LEU A 16 0.20 7.46 -6.35
N ARG A 17 -0.95 8.12 -6.33
CA ARG A 17 -1.74 8.47 -7.52
C ARG A 17 -2.00 7.27 -8.43
N VAL A 18 -2.36 6.13 -7.83
CA VAL A 18 -2.75 4.90 -8.53
C VAL A 18 -4.15 4.49 -8.12
N ALA A 19 -4.77 3.57 -8.87
CA ALA A 19 -6.03 2.98 -8.46
C ALA A 19 -5.84 2.03 -7.27
N VAL A 20 -6.85 1.91 -6.40
CA VAL A 20 -6.86 0.94 -5.29
C VAL A 20 -6.75 -0.51 -5.81
N SER A 21 -7.26 -0.78 -7.01
CA SER A 21 -7.11 -2.07 -7.69
C SER A 21 -5.64 -2.40 -8.00
N SER A 22 -4.83 -1.41 -8.37
CA SER A 22 -3.38 -1.59 -8.58
C SER A 22 -2.68 -1.99 -7.28
N LEU A 23 -3.05 -1.37 -6.16
CA LEU A 23 -2.52 -1.76 -4.84
C LEU A 23 -2.92 -3.19 -4.48
N ARG A 24 -4.18 -3.58 -4.69
CA ARG A 24 -4.61 -4.97 -4.48
C ARG A 24 -3.79 -5.94 -5.32
N ARG A 25 -3.61 -5.64 -6.60
CA ARG A 25 -2.82 -6.48 -7.50
C ARG A 25 -1.38 -6.58 -7.03
N TRP A 26 -0.78 -5.47 -6.60
CA TRP A 26 0.59 -5.47 -6.07
C TRP A 26 0.72 -6.27 -4.78
N ASP A 27 -0.27 -6.22 -3.89
CA ASP A 27 -0.36 -7.05 -2.68
C ASP A 27 -0.49 -8.54 -3.06
N GLU A 28 -1.33 -8.86 -4.05
CA GLU A 28 -1.53 -10.23 -4.55
C GLU A 28 -0.28 -10.81 -5.21
N VAL A 29 0.48 -10.00 -5.95
CA VAL A 29 1.75 -10.43 -6.56
C VAL A 29 2.95 -10.30 -5.62
N GLY A 30 2.76 -9.84 -4.38
CA GLY A 30 3.83 -9.70 -3.37
C GLY A 30 4.78 -8.52 -3.58
N LYS A 31 4.42 -7.54 -4.42
CA LYS A 31 5.19 -6.30 -4.64
C LYS A 31 5.11 -5.33 -3.47
N ILE A 32 4.01 -5.33 -2.73
CA ILE A 32 3.82 -4.55 -1.50
C ILE A 32 3.28 -5.47 -0.41
N LYS A 33 3.55 -5.18 0.86
CA LYS A 33 2.95 -5.91 1.99
C LYS A 33 1.84 -5.10 2.64
N ALA A 34 0.62 -5.65 2.64
CA ALA A 34 -0.41 -5.22 3.56
C ALA A 34 -0.30 -5.98 4.89
N ILE A 35 -0.39 -5.26 6.00
CA ILE A 35 -0.74 -5.88 7.28
C ILE A 35 -2.25 -6.14 7.29
N LYS A 36 -2.64 -7.31 7.80
CA LYS A 36 -4.05 -7.62 8.05
C LYS A 36 -4.35 -7.31 9.51
N THR A 37 -5.35 -6.47 9.76
CA THR A 37 -5.88 -6.32 11.11
C THR A 37 -6.62 -7.60 11.52
N PRO A 38 -6.82 -7.85 12.82
CA PRO A 38 -7.61 -9.00 13.28
C PRO A 38 -9.03 -9.04 12.67
N SER A 39 -9.58 -7.89 12.27
CA SER A 39 -10.85 -7.77 11.56
C SER A 39 -10.78 -8.11 10.05
N GLY A 40 -9.61 -8.51 9.53
CA GLY A 40 -9.40 -8.85 8.12
C GLY A 40 -9.15 -7.68 7.17
N HIS A 41 -9.05 -6.45 7.68
CA HIS A 41 -8.82 -5.28 6.83
C HIS A 41 -7.34 -5.14 6.49
N ARG A 42 -7.06 -4.79 5.22
CA ARG A 42 -5.70 -4.49 4.75
C ARG A 42 -5.30 -3.08 5.16
N ARG A 43 -4.13 -2.92 5.78
CA ARG A 43 -3.46 -1.63 5.93
C ARG A 43 -2.07 -1.69 5.35
N TYR A 44 -1.65 -0.60 4.75
CA TYR A 44 -0.35 -0.50 4.10
C TYR A 44 0.55 0.47 4.85
N SER A 45 1.84 0.15 4.96
CA SER A 45 2.83 1.06 5.52
C SER A 45 3.12 2.19 4.53
N ILE A 46 3.06 3.45 4.95
CA ILE A 46 3.44 4.58 4.09
C ILE A 46 4.89 4.43 3.63
N ALA A 47 5.81 4.02 4.51
CA ALA A 47 7.23 3.91 4.16
C ALA A 47 7.49 2.87 3.05
N GLU A 48 6.81 1.71 3.11
CA GLU A 48 6.89 0.73 2.03
C GLU A 48 6.20 1.22 0.76
N ILE A 49 5.07 1.92 0.91
CA ILE A 49 4.36 2.51 -0.21
C ILE A 49 5.23 3.54 -0.95
N GLU A 50 5.86 4.46 -0.24
CA GLU A 50 6.73 5.48 -0.82
C GLU A 50 7.90 4.84 -1.58
N GLN A 51 8.48 3.77 -1.04
CA GLN A 51 9.49 2.97 -1.76
C GLN A 51 8.90 2.26 -2.99
N ALA A 52 7.67 1.74 -2.88
CA ALA A 52 6.97 1.08 -3.97
C ALA A 52 6.52 2.06 -5.07
N GLY A 53 6.48 3.38 -4.82
CA GLY A 53 6.18 4.41 -5.82
C GLY A 53 7.13 4.45 -7.02
N GLY A 54 8.24 3.71 -6.97
CA GLY A 54 9.13 3.43 -8.11
C GLY A 54 8.72 2.25 -8.99
N LEU A 55 7.63 1.53 -8.69
CA LEU A 55 7.14 0.43 -9.52
C LEU A 55 6.58 0.94 -10.86
N PRO A 56 6.71 0.17 -11.95
CA PRO A 56 6.28 0.59 -13.27
C PRO A 56 4.78 0.94 -13.25
N ARG A 57 4.46 2.16 -13.68
CA ARG A 57 3.11 2.56 -14.05
C ARG A 57 2.75 1.73 -15.27
N ALA A 58 1.96 0.67 -15.06
CA ALA A 58 1.36 -0.10 -16.14
C ALA A 58 0.39 0.77 -16.93
#